data_AF-A0A960G1D4-F1
#
_entry.id   AF-A0A960G1D4-F1
#
_cell.length_a   1.000
_cell.length_b   1.000
_cell.length_c   1.000
_cell.angle_alpha   90.00
_cell.angle_beta   90.00
_cell.angle_gamma   90.00
#
_symmetry.space_group_name_H-M   'P 1'
#
loop_
_entity.id
_entity.type
_entity.pdbx_description
1 polymer ?
#
loop_
_entity_poly.entity_id
_entity_poly.type
_entity_poly.pdbx_seq_one_letter_code
_entity_poly.pdbx_strand_id
1 'polypeptide(L)'
;MGTDDVRDAVLDAARAAFHARGYVRTSVKGVAAAAGVAPEVVNRYWNSKESLFAAAMRLPFDPASAVPELVAPGLDGMGERLTRATLDLLADEDSRNDFIALFQAGASATKAAKSMQDFIERSIVDRLVRTLGVPDARLRVNLIVSYLLGIASTRYIIRLEPIASMPEDDLVKLVAPTIQNWLDPTKPLKSPKPQAPKSSTKVNVTEPKPGNGG
;
A
#
# COMPACT_ATOMS: atom_id res chain seq x y z
N MET A 1 27.33 -15.42 13.15
CA MET A 1 26.03 -15.39 12.45
C MET A 1 26.32 -15.39 10.97
N GLY A 2 25.67 -16.28 10.23
CA GLY A 2 25.66 -16.20 8.77
C GLY A 2 24.94 -14.92 8.31
N THR A 3 25.14 -14.54 7.05
CA THR A 3 24.41 -13.39 6.45
C THR A 3 22.91 -13.59 6.47
N ASP A 4 22.44 -14.83 6.37
CA ASP A 4 21.02 -15.18 6.40
C ASP A 4 20.42 -15.04 7.81
N ASP A 5 21.14 -15.46 8.86
CA ASP A 5 20.72 -15.24 10.26
C ASP A 5 20.50 -13.76 10.58
N VAL A 6 21.37 -12.90 10.03
CA VAL A 6 21.28 -11.45 10.23
C VAL A 6 20.07 -10.87 9.49
N ARG A 7 19.77 -11.38 8.28
CA ARG A 7 18.60 -10.91 7.52
C ARG A 7 17.31 -11.29 8.23
N ASP A 8 17.20 -12.51 8.69
CA ASP A 8 16.00 -13.00 9.38
C ASP A 8 15.78 -12.27 10.69
N ALA A 9 16.84 -12.08 11.50
CA ALA A 9 16.76 -11.30 12.74
C ALA A 9 16.28 -9.86 12.51
N VAL A 10 16.73 -9.21 11.44
CA VAL A 10 16.28 -7.86 11.08
C VAL A 10 14.83 -7.85 10.61
N LEU A 11 14.41 -8.83 9.78
CA LEU A 11 13.03 -8.91 9.29
C LEU A 11 12.04 -9.21 10.42
N ASP A 12 12.40 -10.05 11.38
CA ASP A 12 11.56 -10.32 12.55
C ASP A 12 11.46 -9.11 13.48
N ALA A 13 12.57 -8.43 13.75
CA ALA A 13 12.57 -7.17 14.49
C ALA A 13 11.75 -6.08 13.79
N ALA A 14 11.85 -5.99 12.46
CA ALA A 14 11.07 -5.07 11.64
C ALA A 14 9.57 -5.38 11.74
N ARG A 15 9.18 -6.65 11.56
CA ARG A 15 7.79 -7.10 11.64
C ARG A 15 7.19 -6.77 13.01
N ALA A 16 7.90 -7.08 14.09
CA ALA A 16 7.48 -6.74 15.45
C ALA A 16 7.33 -5.22 15.64
N ALA A 17 8.30 -4.43 15.19
CA ALA A 17 8.28 -2.98 15.32
C ALA A 17 7.13 -2.33 14.54
N PHE A 18 6.92 -2.75 13.29
CA PHE A 18 5.84 -2.25 12.44
C PHE A 18 4.46 -2.65 12.98
N HIS A 19 4.32 -3.85 13.52
CA HIS A 19 3.08 -4.29 14.16
C HIS A 19 2.78 -3.48 15.44
N ALA A 20 3.78 -3.25 16.28
CA ALA A 20 3.59 -2.57 17.56
C ALA A 20 3.36 -1.05 17.41
N ARG A 21 4.15 -0.40 16.55
CA ARG A 21 4.20 1.08 16.47
C ARG A 21 3.57 1.64 15.19
N GLY A 22 3.29 0.80 14.20
CA GLY A 22 2.86 1.21 12.86
C GLY A 22 4.02 1.68 11.98
N TYR A 23 3.74 1.82 10.68
CA TYR A 23 4.72 2.24 9.68
C TYR A 23 5.34 3.60 10.04
N VAL A 24 4.52 4.63 10.29
CA VAL A 24 4.99 6.02 10.47
C VAL A 24 6.03 6.16 11.58
N ARG A 25 5.77 5.58 12.76
CA ARG A 25 6.62 5.76 13.96
C ARG A 25 7.83 4.83 14.03
N THR A 26 7.95 3.87 13.12
CA THR A 26 9.08 2.94 13.09
C THR A 26 10.24 3.56 12.31
N SER A 27 11.46 3.46 12.82
CA SER A 27 12.67 3.97 12.14
C SER A 27 13.64 2.81 11.86
N VAL A 28 14.43 2.92 10.78
CA VAL A 28 15.45 1.91 10.42
C VAL A 28 16.46 1.74 11.55
N LYS A 29 16.91 2.84 12.17
CA LYS A 29 17.79 2.81 13.34
C LYS A 29 17.17 2.06 14.52
N GLY A 30 15.88 2.25 14.78
CA GLY A 30 15.17 1.56 15.85
C GLY A 30 15.00 0.07 15.61
N VAL A 31 14.85 -0.35 14.34
CA VAL A 31 14.84 -1.77 13.95
C VAL A 31 16.24 -2.37 14.10
N ALA A 32 17.28 -1.68 13.62
CA ALA A 32 18.66 -2.13 13.75
C ALA A 32 19.06 -2.39 15.21
N ALA A 33 18.72 -1.45 16.11
CA ALA A 33 18.95 -1.60 17.54
C ALA A 33 18.21 -2.81 18.14
N ALA A 34 16.95 -3.05 17.73
CA ALA A 34 16.17 -4.20 18.20
C ALA A 34 16.70 -5.54 17.68
N ALA A 35 17.29 -5.56 16.48
CA ALA A 35 17.94 -6.73 15.89
C ALA A 35 19.39 -6.93 16.37
N GLY A 36 19.94 -6.01 17.17
CA GLY A 36 21.33 -6.09 17.65
C GLY A 36 22.38 -5.84 16.57
N VAL A 37 22.02 -5.12 15.49
CA VAL A 37 22.91 -4.84 14.36
C VAL A 37 23.14 -3.34 14.16
N ALA A 38 24.22 -2.98 13.47
CA ALA A 38 24.47 -1.60 13.08
C ALA A 38 23.47 -1.14 11.99
N PRO A 39 22.97 0.11 12.03
CA PRO A 39 22.04 0.64 11.00
C PRO A 39 22.56 0.53 9.56
N GLU A 40 23.88 0.58 9.37
CA GLU A 40 24.55 0.43 8.09
C GLU A 40 24.32 -0.96 7.48
N VAL A 41 24.17 -1.99 8.31
CA VAL A 41 23.85 -3.36 7.87
C VAL A 41 22.44 -3.40 7.28
N VAL A 42 21.46 -2.77 7.97
CA VAL A 42 20.07 -2.71 7.48
C VAL A 42 19.99 -1.91 6.18
N ASN A 43 20.68 -0.77 6.12
CA ASN A 43 20.73 0.05 4.90
C ASN A 43 21.40 -0.69 3.74
N ARG A 44 22.42 -1.53 3.98
CA ARG A 44 23.05 -2.32 2.91
C ARG A 44 22.09 -3.31 2.26
N TYR A 45 21.21 -3.94 3.03
CA TYR A 45 20.28 -4.94 2.51
C TYR A 45 19.03 -4.32 1.87
N TRP A 46 18.47 -3.28 2.47
CA TRP A 46 17.16 -2.74 2.04
C TRP A 46 17.20 -1.30 1.54
N ASN A 47 18.28 -0.54 1.72
CA ASN A 47 18.47 0.85 1.23
C ASN A 47 17.47 1.92 1.74
N SER A 48 16.25 1.53 2.13
CA SER A 48 15.17 2.40 2.55
C SER A 48 14.26 1.72 3.57
N LYS A 49 13.44 2.53 4.25
CA LYS A 49 12.42 2.03 5.18
C LYS A 49 11.28 1.34 4.44
N GLU A 50 10.95 1.83 3.25
CA GLU A 50 9.94 1.28 2.35
C GLU A 50 10.28 -0.16 1.97
N SER A 51 11.51 -0.38 1.49
CA SER A 51 12.02 -1.70 1.10
C SER A 51 12.11 -2.65 2.31
N LEU A 52 12.50 -2.13 3.48
CA LEU A 52 12.50 -2.92 4.72
C LEU A 52 11.08 -3.32 5.15
N PHE A 53 10.11 -2.41 5.02
CA PHE A 53 8.71 -2.71 5.30
C PHE A 53 8.14 -3.73 4.32
N ALA A 54 8.41 -3.55 3.02
CA ALA A 54 8.00 -4.46 1.97
C ALA A 54 8.52 -5.87 2.25
N ALA A 55 9.82 -6.01 2.55
CA ALA A 55 10.40 -7.30 2.89
C ALA A 55 9.82 -7.90 4.19
N ALA A 56 9.65 -7.09 5.25
CA ALA A 56 9.16 -7.57 6.54
C ALA A 56 7.70 -8.07 6.48
N MET A 57 6.87 -7.41 5.67
CA MET A 57 5.48 -7.77 5.41
C MET A 57 5.31 -8.76 4.26
N ARG A 58 6.42 -9.18 3.62
CA ARG A 58 6.41 -10.04 2.41
C ARG A 58 5.50 -9.47 1.32
N LEU A 59 5.64 -8.17 1.06
CA LEU A 59 4.94 -7.56 -0.04
C LEU A 59 5.48 -8.12 -1.36
N PRO A 60 4.60 -8.34 -2.34
CA PRO A 60 5.01 -8.92 -3.61
C PRO A 60 5.94 -7.99 -4.41
N PHE A 61 5.98 -6.69 -4.10
CA PHE A 61 6.87 -5.72 -4.74
C PHE A 61 7.41 -4.68 -3.75
N ASP A 62 8.51 -4.02 -4.14
CA ASP A 62 9.07 -2.87 -3.44
C ASP A 62 8.65 -1.56 -4.14
N PRO A 63 7.81 -0.71 -3.53
CA PRO A 63 7.41 0.57 -4.12
C PRO A 63 8.58 1.53 -4.35
N ALA A 64 9.69 1.39 -3.63
CA ALA A 64 10.84 2.28 -3.77
C ALA A 64 11.51 2.16 -5.15
N SER A 65 11.49 0.96 -5.74
CA SER A 65 12.03 0.68 -7.08
C SER A 65 10.94 0.66 -8.15
N ALA A 66 9.80 0.04 -7.87
CA ALA A 66 8.73 -0.15 -8.86
C ALA A 66 8.08 1.16 -9.32
N VAL A 67 7.87 2.12 -8.41
CA VAL A 67 7.21 3.39 -8.76
C VAL A 67 8.09 4.23 -9.71
N PRO A 68 9.39 4.47 -9.44
CA PRO A 68 10.26 5.14 -10.41
C PRO A 68 10.29 4.49 -11.78
N GLU A 69 10.44 3.16 -11.84
CA GLU A 69 10.51 2.40 -13.09
C GLU A 69 9.23 2.56 -13.93
N LEU A 70 8.06 2.49 -13.27
CA LEU A 70 6.78 2.65 -13.91
C LEU A 70 6.58 4.05 -14.53
N VAL A 71 7.06 5.09 -13.84
CA VAL A 71 6.84 6.49 -14.23
C VAL A 71 7.90 7.00 -15.21
N ALA A 72 9.12 6.45 -15.20
CA ALA A 72 10.23 6.91 -16.03
C ALA A 72 9.89 7.05 -17.55
N PRO A 73 9.08 6.16 -18.17
CA PRO A 73 8.69 6.30 -19.58
C PRO A 73 7.65 7.40 -19.87
N GLY A 74 7.10 8.08 -18.87
CA GLY A 74 6.06 9.11 -19.02
C GLY A 74 4.62 8.58 -18.85
N LEU A 75 3.63 9.46 -18.98
CA LEU A 75 2.21 9.11 -18.74
C LEU A 75 1.59 8.29 -19.89
N ASP A 76 2.12 8.41 -21.10
CA ASP A 76 1.61 7.69 -22.26
C ASP A 76 1.85 6.18 -22.09
N GLY A 77 0.80 5.39 -22.30
CA GLY A 77 0.83 3.94 -22.09
C GLY A 77 0.99 3.50 -20.63
N MET A 78 0.97 4.42 -19.66
CA MET A 78 1.14 4.09 -18.25
C MET A 78 0.00 3.22 -17.72
N GLY A 79 -1.22 3.36 -18.24
CA GLY A 79 -2.34 2.49 -17.90
C GLY A 79 -2.10 1.03 -18.29
N GLU A 80 -1.48 0.79 -19.44
CA GLU A 80 -1.08 -0.55 -19.87
C GLU A 80 0.04 -1.10 -18.97
N ARG A 81 1.10 -0.32 -18.76
CA ARG A 81 2.22 -0.73 -17.89
C ARG A 81 1.78 -1.06 -16.47
N LEU A 82 0.89 -0.24 -15.89
CA LEU A 82 0.30 -0.48 -14.57
C LEU A 82 -0.49 -1.79 -14.50
N THR A 83 -1.33 -2.01 -15.51
CA THR A 83 -2.17 -3.21 -15.56
C THR A 83 -1.31 -4.46 -15.71
N ARG A 84 -0.38 -4.44 -16.66
CA ARG A 84 0.53 -5.56 -16.93
C ARG A 84 1.42 -5.86 -15.73
N ALA A 85 2.07 -4.85 -15.15
CA ALA A 85 2.88 -5.01 -13.95
C ALA A 85 2.08 -5.62 -12.78
N THR A 86 0.81 -5.27 -12.62
CA THR A 86 -0.05 -5.86 -11.58
C THR A 86 -0.38 -7.33 -11.86
N LEU A 87 -0.66 -7.68 -13.11
CA LEU A 87 -0.97 -9.06 -13.49
C LEU A 87 0.27 -9.95 -13.43
N ASP A 88 1.39 -9.50 -14.01
CA ASP A 88 2.68 -10.19 -13.99
C ASP A 88 3.14 -10.48 -12.55
N LEU A 89 2.98 -9.49 -11.67
CA LEU A 89 3.27 -9.62 -10.24
C LEU A 89 2.47 -10.74 -9.57
N LEU A 90 1.21 -10.92 -9.97
CA LEU A 90 0.30 -11.91 -9.37
C LEU A 90 0.25 -13.22 -10.16
N ALA A 91 0.98 -13.31 -11.28
CA ALA A 91 1.22 -14.57 -11.98
C ALA A 91 2.13 -15.48 -11.14
N ASP A 92 3.12 -14.89 -10.47
CA ASP A 92 3.96 -15.55 -9.47
C ASP A 92 3.12 -16.08 -8.29
N GLU A 93 3.35 -17.34 -7.91
CA GLU A 93 2.52 -18.04 -6.94
C GLU A 93 2.73 -17.51 -5.51
N ASP A 94 3.97 -17.25 -5.12
CA ASP A 94 4.31 -16.73 -3.79
C ASP A 94 3.74 -15.32 -3.60
N SER A 95 3.95 -14.45 -4.58
CA SER A 95 3.41 -13.09 -4.62
C SER A 95 1.88 -13.07 -4.55
N ARG A 96 1.23 -13.98 -5.28
CA ARG A 96 -0.23 -14.15 -5.23
C ARG A 96 -0.70 -14.64 -3.87
N ASN A 97 -0.01 -15.60 -3.25
CA ASN A 97 -0.34 -16.12 -1.93
C ASN A 97 -0.21 -15.03 -0.85
N ASP A 98 0.87 -14.23 -0.91
CA ASP A 98 1.08 -13.11 0.00
C ASP A 98 0.01 -12.01 -0.19
N PHE A 99 -0.41 -11.73 -1.43
CA PHE A 99 -1.55 -10.83 -1.71
C PHE A 99 -2.87 -11.35 -1.11
N ILE A 100 -3.17 -12.64 -1.27
CA ILE A 100 -4.38 -13.28 -0.71
C ILE A 100 -4.38 -13.18 0.81
N ALA A 101 -3.24 -13.50 1.45
CA ALA A 101 -3.09 -13.43 2.89
C ALA A 101 -3.31 -12.00 3.42
N LEU A 102 -2.76 -11.00 2.72
CA LEU A 102 -2.96 -9.59 3.06
C LEU A 102 -4.42 -9.16 2.91
N PHE A 103 -5.09 -9.58 1.84
CA PHE A 103 -6.50 -9.29 1.62
C PHE A 103 -7.38 -9.86 2.75
N GLN A 104 -7.13 -11.12 3.15
CA GLN A 104 -7.85 -11.76 4.26
C GLN A 104 -7.58 -11.09 5.61
N ALA A 105 -6.34 -10.68 5.86
CA ALA A 105 -5.97 -9.98 7.09
C ALA A 105 -6.63 -8.58 7.19
N GLY A 106 -6.77 -7.87 6.07
CA GLY A 106 -7.42 -6.56 6.01
C GLY A 106 -8.89 -6.57 6.45
N ALA A 107 -9.60 -7.67 6.21
CA ALA A 107 -11.00 -7.85 6.62
C ALA A 107 -11.20 -7.92 8.15
N SER A 108 -10.12 -8.12 8.92
CA SER A 108 -10.18 -8.31 10.38
C SER A 108 -9.92 -7.03 11.22
N ALA A 109 -9.82 -5.85 10.59
CA ALA A 109 -9.68 -4.54 11.25
C ALA A 109 -8.59 -4.46 12.35
N THR A 110 -7.40 -5.00 12.08
CA THR A 110 -6.26 -5.00 13.01
C THR A 110 -5.35 -3.78 12.83
N LYS A 111 -4.48 -3.49 13.82
CA LYS A 111 -3.44 -2.45 13.74
C LYS A 111 -2.52 -2.60 12.51
N ALA A 112 -2.36 -3.83 12.00
CA ALA A 112 -1.64 -4.12 10.77
C ALA A 112 -2.27 -3.47 9.53
N ALA A 113 -3.61 -3.46 9.43
CA ALA A 113 -4.32 -2.80 8.33
C ALA A 113 -4.06 -1.28 8.32
N LYS A 114 -3.99 -0.65 9.49
CA LYS A 114 -3.66 0.79 9.58
C LYS A 114 -2.20 1.06 9.17
N SER A 115 -1.27 0.21 9.57
CA SER A 115 0.13 0.29 9.15
C SER A 115 0.28 0.15 7.63
N MET A 116 -0.48 -0.77 7.03
CA MET A 116 -0.52 -0.97 5.58
C MET A 116 -1.12 0.24 4.86
N GLN A 117 -2.23 0.79 5.37
CA GLN A 117 -2.83 2.01 4.81
C GLN A 117 -1.82 3.17 4.81
N ASP A 118 -1.13 3.39 5.93
CA ASP A 118 -0.11 4.44 6.05
C ASP A 118 1.07 4.22 5.10
N PHE A 119 1.44 2.96 4.86
CA PHE A 119 2.48 2.60 3.89
C PHE A 119 2.04 2.88 2.46
N ILE A 120 0.84 2.44 2.06
CA ILE A 120 0.29 2.69 0.72
C ILE A 120 0.19 4.20 0.48
N GLU A 121 -0.36 4.94 1.44
CA GLU A 121 -0.53 6.39 1.32
C GLU A 121 0.81 7.11 1.13
N ARG A 122 1.82 6.80 1.96
CA ARG A 122 3.11 7.50 1.92
C ARG A 122 4.05 7.03 0.83
N SER A 123 4.05 5.73 0.55
CA SER A 123 5.08 5.09 -0.28
C SER A 123 4.63 4.92 -1.73
N ILE A 124 3.31 4.86 -1.97
CA ILE A 124 2.75 4.69 -3.31
C ILE A 124 2.02 5.96 -3.73
N VAL A 125 0.99 6.37 -2.96
CA VAL A 125 0.12 7.49 -3.36
C VAL A 125 0.86 8.82 -3.39
N ASP A 126 1.54 9.19 -2.30
CA ASP A 126 2.27 10.47 -2.24
C ASP A 126 3.39 10.56 -3.28
N ARG A 127 4.05 9.43 -3.59
CA ARG A 127 5.09 9.37 -4.63
C ARG A 127 4.47 9.58 -6.01
N LEU A 128 3.43 8.84 -6.36
CA LEU A 128 2.73 9.01 -7.63
C LEU A 128 2.15 10.43 -7.77
N VAL A 129 1.57 11.00 -6.72
CA VAL A 129 1.05 12.38 -6.75
C VAL A 129 2.13 13.40 -7.09
N ARG A 130 3.31 13.28 -6.47
CA ARG A 130 4.45 14.19 -6.74
C ARG A 130 4.94 14.07 -8.19
N THR A 131 4.93 12.86 -8.75
CA THR A 131 5.46 12.62 -10.10
C THR A 131 4.45 12.89 -11.21
N LEU A 132 3.16 12.62 -10.99
CA LEU A 132 2.11 12.80 -12.00
C LEU A 132 1.86 14.29 -12.30
N GLY A 133 1.94 15.17 -11.30
CA GLY A 133 1.76 16.62 -11.51
C GLY A 133 0.38 17.04 -12.04
N VAL A 134 -0.62 16.16 -12.00
CA VAL A 134 -1.96 16.38 -12.54
C VAL A 134 -2.95 16.89 -11.47
N PRO A 135 -4.01 17.64 -11.86
CA PRO A 135 -5.09 17.98 -10.94
C PRO A 135 -5.73 16.73 -10.34
N ASP A 136 -6.13 16.79 -9.06
CA ASP A 136 -6.77 15.68 -8.34
C ASP A 136 -5.95 14.38 -8.31
N ALA A 137 -4.62 14.46 -8.46
CA ALA A 137 -3.74 13.29 -8.56
C ALA A 137 -3.99 12.24 -7.45
N ARG A 138 -4.25 12.67 -6.22
CA ARG A 138 -4.55 11.74 -5.12
C ARG A 138 -5.82 10.93 -5.38
N LEU A 139 -6.88 11.58 -5.85
CA LEU A 139 -8.14 10.90 -6.18
C LEU A 139 -7.95 9.95 -7.36
N ARG A 140 -7.24 10.38 -8.41
CA ARG A 140 -6.92 9.56 -9.59
C ARG A 140 -6.15 8.31 -9.18
N VAL A 141 -5.08 8.45 -8.40
CA VAL A 141 -4.28 7.33 -7.92
C VAL A 141 -5.11 6.39 -7.06
N ASN A 142 -5.94 6.91 -6.15
CA ASN A 142 -6.82 6.06 -5.32
C ASN A 142 -7.83 5.27 -6.17
N LEU A 143 -8.41 5.87 -7.22
CA LEU A 143 -9.29 5.17 -8.16
C LEU A 143 -8.54 4.05 -8.89
N ILE A 144 -7.36 4.35 -9.43
CA ILE A 144 -6.51 3.37 -10.12
C ILE A 144 -6.18 2.19 -9.20
N VAL A 145 -5.68 2.45 -7.99
CA VAL A 145 -5.35 1.41 -7.01
C VAL A 145 -6.59 0.58 -6.65
N SER A 146 -7.72 1.23 -6.38
CA SER A 146 -8.96 0.51 -6.04
C SER A 146 -9.45 -0.39 -7.17
N TYR A 147 -9.32 0.07 -8.41
CA TYR A 147 -9.77 -0.65 -9.59
C TYR A 147 -8.88 -1.87 -9.87
N LEU A 148 -7.56 -1.68 -9.83
CA LEU A 148 -6.60 -2.78 -9.99
C LEU A 148 -6.74 -3.83 -8.87
N LEU A 149 -6.89 -3.40 -7.62
CA LEU A 149 -7.14 -4.32 -6.50
C LEU A 149 -8.44 -5.08 -6.67
N GLY A 150 -9.50 -4.43 -7.18
CA GLY A 150 -10.76 -5.07 -7.51
C GLY A 150 -10.59 -6.16 -8.57
N ILE A 151 -9.93 -5.84 -9.69
CA ILE A 151 -9.64 -6.81 -10.76
C ILE A 151 -8.81 -7.99 -10.24
N ALA A 152 -7.74 -7.72 -9.50
CA ALA A 152 -6.89 -8.76 -8.88
C ALA A 152 -7.69 -9.66 -7.94
N SER A 153 -8.53 -9.06 -7.07
CA SER A 153 -9.39 -9.81 -6.16
C SER A 153 -10.42 -10.67 -6.90
N THR A 154 -11.06 -10.11 -7.92
CA THR A 154 -12.02 -10.84 -8.75
C THR A 154 -11.39 -12.01 -9.48
N ARG A 155 -10.17 -11.84 -10.02
CA ARG A 155 -9.45 -12.88 -10.76
C ARG A 155 -8.91 -13.98 -9.84
N TYR A 156 -8.21 -13.62 -8.77
CA TYR A 156 -7.41 -14.56 -7.98
C TYR A 156 -8.07 -15.01 -6.67
N ILE A 157 -8.98 -14.21 -6.09
CA ILE A 157 -9.60 -14.50 -4.78
C ILE A 157 -11.01 -15.02 -4.97
N ILE A 158 -11.88 -14.21 -5.59
CA ILE A 158 -13.30 -14.55 -5.79
C ILE A 158 -13.45 -15.54 -6.97
N ARG A 159 -12.54 -15.45 -7.95
CA ARG A 159 -12.48 -16.29 -9.16
C ARG A 159 -13.79 -16.24 -9.97
N LEU A 160 -14.30 -15.04 -10.25
CA LEU A 160 -15.49 -14.87 -11.08
C LEU A 160 -15.17 -14.97 -12.57
N GLU A 161 -15.96 -15.75 -13.31
CA GLU A 161 -15.85 -15.87 -14.76
C GLU A 161 -16.56 -14.72 -15.50
N PRO A 162 -16.04 -14.28 -16.67
CA PRO A 162 -14.88 -14.81 -17.37
C PRO A 162 -13.52 -14.25 -16.90
N ILE A 163 -13.52 -13.33 -15.92
CA ILE A 163 -12.30 -12.59 -15.49
C ILE A 163 -11.23 -13.53 -14.92
N ALA A 164 -11.64 -14.60 -14.23
CA ALA A 164 -10.74 -15.57 -13.63
C ALA A 164 -9.89 -16.32 -14.67
N SER A 165 -10.49 -16.73 -15.79
CA SER A 165 -9.82 -17.51 -16.83
C SER A 165 -9.36 -16.71 -18.05
N MET A 166 -9.77 -15.44 -18.18
CA MET A 166 -9.42 -14.58 -19.31
C MET A 166 -7.89 -14.49 -19.51
N PRO A 167 -7.39 -14.56 -20.76
CA PRO A 167 -5.98 -14.29 -21.05
C PRO A 167 -5.58 -12.89 -20.57
N GLU A 168 -4.38 -12.77 -20.02
CA GLU A 168 -3.93 -11.49 -19.43
C GLU A 168 -3.91 -10.37 -20.45
N ASP A 169 -3.47 -10.63 -21.68
CA ASP A 169 -3.46 -9.62 -22.74
C ASP A 169 -4.86 -9.09 -23.09
N ASP A 170 -5.89 -9.93 -23.01
CA ASP A 170 -7.26 -9.50 -23.25
C ASP A 170 -7.81 -8.70 -22.08
N LEU A 171 -7.47 -9.09 -20.85
CA LEU A 171 -7.80 -8.32 -19.66
C LEU A 171 -7.10 -6.95 -19.66
N VAL A 172 -5.83 -6.89 -20.10
CA VAL A 172 -5.07 -5.63 -20.27
C VAL A 172 -5.77 -4.71 -21.26
N LYS A 173 -6.19 -5.21 -22.43
CA LYS A 173 -6.91 -4.41 -23.44
C LYS A 173 -8.20 -3.80 -22.91
N LEU A 174 -8.88 -4.47 -21.96
CA LEU A 174 -10.12 -3.99 -21.36
C LEU A 174 -9.90 -3.01 -20.19
N VAL A 175 -8.87 -3.24 -19.37
CA VAL A 175 -8.62 -2.52 -18.12
C VAL A 175 -7.76 -1.27 -18.34
N ALA A 176 -6.71 -1.38 -19.16
CA ALA A 176 -5.72 -0.33 -19.36
C ALA A 176 -6.30 1.01 -19.87
N PRO A 177 -7.25 1.04 -20.82
CA PRO A 177 -7.82 2.30 -21.30
C PRO A 177 -8.55 3.09 -20.22
N THR A 178 -9.19 2.41 -19.26
CA THR A 178 -9.87 3.06 -18.12
C THR A 178 -8.86 3.76 -17.22
N ILE A 179 -7.76 3.09 -16.91
CA ILE A 179 -6.66 3.66 -16.12
C ILE A 179 -6.01 4.83 -16.87
N GLN A 180 -5.74 4.67 -18.16
CA GLN A 180 -5.15 5.73 -18.99
C GLN A 180 -6.05 6.97 -19.03
N ASN A 181 -7.38 6.80 -19.10
CA ASN A 181 -8.34 7.90 -19.02
C ASN A 181 -8.30 8.64 -17.68
N TRP A 182 -8.03 7.96 -16.56
CA TRP A 182 -7.84 8.62 -15.27
C TRP A 182 -6.47 9.30 -15.13
N LEU A 183 -5.47 8.90 -15.90
CA LEU A 183 -4.17 9.55 -15.94
C LEU A 183 -4.15 10.77 -16.87
N ASP A 184 -5.12 10.87 -17.77
CA ASP A 184 -5.26 11.99 -18.71
C ASP A 184 -5.51 13.31 -17.95
N PRO A 185 -4.54 14.26 -17.97
CA PRO A 185 -4.65 15.54 -17.26
C PRO A 185 -5.71 16.46 -17.86
N THR A 186 -6.11 16.23 -19.11
CA THR A 186 -7.08 17.07 -19.84
C THR A 186 -8.53 16.75 -19.47
N LYS A 187 -8.75 15.60 -18.82
CA LYS A 187 -10.07 15.12 -18.38
C LYS A 187 -10.21 15.31 -16.88
N PRO A 188 -10.79 16.42 -16.38
CA PRO A 188 -10.96 16.64 -14.96
C PRO A 188 -11.90 15.58 -14.36
N LEU A 189 -11.56 15.06 -13.18
CA LEU A 189 -12.50 14.27 -12.40
C LEU A 189 -13.55 15.21 -11.81
N LYS A 190 -14.81 14.76 -11.71
CA LYS A 190 -15.81 15.45 -10.89
C LYS A 190 -15.46 15.21 -9.42
N SER A 191 -14.53 16.00 -8.87
CA SER A 191 -14.12 15.87 -7.48
C SER A 191 -15.32 16.11 -6.55
N PRO A 192 -15.60 15.21 -5.58
CA PRO A 192 -16.62 15.48 -4.57
C PRO A 192 -16.20 16.73 -3.79
N LYS A 193 -17.15 17.63 -3.53
CA LYS A 193 -16.91 18.82 -2.68
C LYS A 193 -16.27 18.37 -1.36
N PRO A 194 -15.28 19.11 -0.81
CA PRO A 194 -14.70 18.78 0.48
C PRO A 194 -15.80 18.60 1.53
N GLN A 195 -15.91 17.39 2.09
CA GLN A 195 -16.78 17.19 3.25
C GLN A 195 -16.16 17.93 4.43
N ALA A 196 -16.94 18.81 5.07
CA ALA A 196 -16.52 19.48 6.30
C ALA A 196 -16.06 18.43 7.32
N PRO A 197 -15.00 18.71 8.11
CA PRO A 197 -14.51 17.77 9.11
C PRO A 197 -15.66 17.38 10.03
N LYS A 198 -15.88 16.06 10.20
CA LYS A 198 -16.88 15.54 11.14
C LYS A 198 -16.54 16.10 12.52
N SER A 199 -17.37 17.01 13.03
CA SER A 199 -17.28 17.53 14.38
C SER A 199 -17.23 16.34 15.32
N SER A 200 -16.09 16.16 15.99
CA SER A 200 -15.92 15.20 17.06
C SER A 200 -17.00 15.47 18.10
N THR A 201 -17.95 14.53 18.21
CA THR A 201 -18.96 14.47 19.26
C THR A 201 -18.26 14.69 20.60
N LYS A 202 -18.50 15.86 21.21
CA LYS A 202 -18.11 16.10 22.60
C LYS A 202 -18.84 15.05 23.42
N VAL A 203 -18.08 14.12 23.99
CA VAL A 203 -18.57 13.29 25.09
C VAL A 203 -18.83 14.27 26.23
N ASN A 204 -20.10 14.59 26.46
CA ASN A 204 -20.53 15.30 27.65
C ASN A 204 -20.25 14.38 28.83
N VAL A 205 -19.15 14.62 29.54
CA VAL A 205 -18.93 14.07 30.87
C VAL A 205 -19.86 14.85 31.78
N THR A 206 -21.00 14.25 32.12
CA THR A 206 -21.88 14.73 33.17
C THR A 206 -21.13 14.61 34.49
N GLU A 207 -20.74 15.75 35.07
CA GLU A 207 -20.21 15.80 36.43
C GLU A 207 -21.25 15.25 37.43
N PRO A 208 -20.85 14.40 38.39
CA PRO A 208 -21.75 13.95 39.44
C PRO A 208 -22.00 15.09 40.44
N LYS A 209 -23.28 15.40 40.67
CA LYS A 209 -23.76 16.31 41.74
C LYS A 209 -23.20 15.89 43.10
N PRO A 210 -22.68 16.81 43.93
CA PRO A 210 -22.34 16.50 45.31
C PRO A 210 -23.63 16.25 46.11
N GLY A 211 -23.66 15.12 46.82
CA GLY A 211 -24.74 14.73 47.72
C GLY A 211 -24.90 15.73 48.85
N ASN A 212 -26.13 16.19 49.04
CA ASN A 212 -26.52 17.04 50.15
C ASN A 212 -26.75 16.13 51.37
N GLY A 213 -25.86 16.19 52.36
CA GLY A 213 -26.07 15.59 53.67
C GLY A 213 -27.03 16.46 54.48
N GLY A 214 -28.11 15.83 54.95
CA GLY A 214 -29.02 16.34 55.97
C GLY A 214 -29.32 15.20 56.93
#